data_AF-A0A8T4DT66-F1
#
_entry.id   AF-A0A8T4DT66-F1
#
_cell.length_a   1.000
_cell.length_b   1.000
_cell.length_c   1.000
_cell.angle_alpha   90.00
_cell.angle_beta   90.00
_cell.angle_gamma   90.00
#
_symmetry.space_group_name_H-M   'P 1'
#
loop_
_entity.id
_entity.type
_entity.pdbx_description
1 polymer ?
#
loop_
_entity_poly.entity_id
_entity_poly.type
_entity_poly.pdbx_seq_one_letter_code
_entity_poly.pdbx_strand_id
1 'polypeptide(L)'
;MDPISIIIVISGLVALFFAGYLVFKIRRESSGTEKMQEISNAIRDGATAFLNSENKVLIVFVFAVTVILFAVSFIPDSGMHWGTAVAFVIGALLSMLSGNIGMRIATMANAKTAQGA
;
A
#
# COMPACT_ATOMS: atom_id res chain seq x y z
N MET A 1 14.63 -18.33 17.33
CA MET A 1 14.48 -16.90 17.03
C MET A 1 15.44 -16.17 17.95
N ASP A 2 16.45 -15.53 17.39
CA ASP A 2 17.29 -14.60 18.14
C ASP A 2 16.41 -13.45 18.69
N PRO A 3 16.79 -12.84 19.84
CA PRO A 3 15.99 -11.76 20.44
C PRO A 3 15.72 -10.58 19.49
N ILE A 4 16.62 -10.33 18.54
CA ILE A 4 16.51 -9.23 17.58
C ILE A 4 15.39 -9.50 16.56
N SER A 5 15.33 -10.70 15.98
CA SER A 5 14.27 -11.11 15.05
C SER A 5 12.86 -10.99 15.65
N ILE A 6 12.71 -11.28 16.95
CA ILE A 6 11.42 -11.14 17.66
C ILE A 6 11.00 -9.67 17.72
N ILE A 7 11.93 -8.76 18.03
CA ILE A 7 11.68 -7.32 18.11
C ILE A 7 11.24 -6.76 16.74
N ILE A 8 11.85 -7.23 15.65
CA ILE A 8 11.49 -6.79 14.29
C ILE A 8 10.03 -7.14 13.98
N VAL A 9 9.60 -8.38 14.23
CA VAL A 9 8.22 -8.80 13.95
C VAL A 9 7.22 -8.05 14.84
N ILE A 10 7.54 -7.90 16.14
CA ILE A 10 6.66 -7.19 17.08
C ILE A 10 6.51 -5.72 16.68
N SER A 11 7.59 -5.04 16.30
CA SER A 11 7.52 -3.62 15.90
C SER A 11 6.65 -3.41 14.65
N GLY A 12 6.73 -4.31 13.66
CA GLY A 12 5.84 -4.29 12.50
C GLY A 12 4.37 -4.45 12.87
N LEU A 13 4.05 -5.37 13.79
CA LEU A 13 2.69 -5.54 14.29
C LEU A 13 2.19 -4.30 15.04
N VAL A 14 3.00 -3.73 15.93
CA VAL A 14 2.65 -2.51 16.68
C VAL A 14 2.38 -1.35 15.73
N ALA A 15 3.20 -1.19 14.68
CA ALA A 15 2.98 -0.15 13.67
C ALA A 15 1.65 -0.32 12.93
N LEU A 16 1.28 -1.56 12.55
CA LEU A 16 0.00 -1.87 11.92
C LEU A 16 -1.20 -1.56 12.84
N PHE A 17 -1.12 -1.94 14.12
CA PHE A 17 -2.17 -1.60 15.10
C PHE A 17 -2.30 -0.10 15.32
N PHE A 18 -1.18 0.61 15.42
CA PHE A 18 -1.17 2.06 15.60
C PHE A 18 -1.75 2.78 14.38
N ALA A 19 -1.40 2.36 13.17
CA ALA A 19 -2.01 2.86 11.94
C ALA A 19 -3.53 2.62 11.93
N GLY A 20 -3.98 1.43 12.32
CA GLY A 20 -5.41 1.10 12.45
C GLY A 20 -6.13 2.00 13.47
N TYR A 21 -5.49 2.26 14.61
CA TYR A 21 -6.00 3.19 15.62
C TYR A 21 -6.14 4.62 15.08
N LEU A 22 -5.14 5.14 14.38
CA LEU A 22 -5.19 6.46 13.76
C LEU A 22 -6.33 6.57 12.74
N VAL A 23 -6.48 5.56 11.88
CA VAL A 23 -7.59 5.50 10.92
C VAL A 23 -8.92 5.53 11.64
N PHE A 24 -9.10 4.71 12.69
CA PHE A 24 -10.34 4.70 13.46
C PHE A 24 -10.63 6.07 14.10
N LYS A 25 -9.61 6.72 14.67
CA LYS A 25 -9.73 8.06 15.23
C LYS A 25 -10.20 9.07 14.18
N ILE A 26 -9.54 9.13 13.01
CA ILE A 26 -9.89 10.07 11.92
C ILE A 26 -11.30 9.78 11.39
N ARG A 27 -11.70 8.51 11.28
CA ARG A 27 -13.05 8.16 10.78
C ARG A 27 -14.17 8.75 11.63
N ARG A 28 -13.95 8.98 12.93
CA ARG A 28 -14.94 9.58 13.85
C ARG A 28 -15.07 11.10 13.74
N GLU A 29 -14.11 11.78 13.11
CA GLU A 29 -14.15 13.23 12.94
C GLU A 29 -15.23 13.67 11.94
N SER A 30 -15.74 14.89 12.08
CA SER A 30 -16.74 15.41 11.13
C SER A 30 -16.12 15.67 9.75
N SER A 31 -16.83 15.32 8.68
CA SER A 31 -16.38 15.57 7.29
C SER A 31 -16.67 17.00 6.81
N GLY A 32 -17.02 17.91 7.73
CA GLY A 32 -17.35 19.30 7.44
C GLY A 32 -18.66 19.51 6.68
N THR A 33 -18.73 20.64 5.99
CA THR A 33 -19.92 21.08 5.24
C THR A 33 -20.23 20.18 4.04
N GLU A 34 -21.44 20.28 3.50
CA GLU A 34 -21.88 19.54 2.32
C GLU A 34 -20.95 19.79 1.11
N LYS A 35 -20.52 21.03 0.90
CA LYS A 35 -19.58 21.39 -0.17
C LYS A 35 -18.21 20.70 -0.01
N MET A 36 -17.72 20.58 1.23
CA MET A 36 -16.45 19.90 1.52
C MET A 36 -16.55 18.39 1.25
N GLN A 37 -17.68 17.79 1.58
CA GLN A 37 -17.95 16.38 1.30
C GLN A 37 -18.06 16.11 -0.20
N GLU A 38 -18.75 16.98 -0.95
CA GLU A 38 -18.86 16.91 -2.40
C GLU A 38 -17.48 16.91 -3.08
N ILE A 39 -16.61 17.86 -2.71
CA ILE A 39 -15.26 17.98 -3.25
C ILE A 39 -14.41 16.75 -2.88
N SER A 40 -14.47 16.30 -1.62
CA SER A 40 -13.71 15.14 -1.16
C SER A 40 -14.14 13.85 -1.86
N ASN A 41 -15.44 13.68 -2.15
CA ASN A 41 -15.93 12.55 -2.93
C ASN A 41 -15.42 12.61 -4.38
N ALA A 42 -15.46 13.76 -5.04
CA ALA A 42 -14.92 13.91 -6.39
C ALA A 42 -13.43 13.57 -6.47
N ILE A 43 -12.63 14.02 -5.48
CA ILE A 43 -11.21 13.66 -5.36
C ILE A 43 -11.05 12.14 -5.17
N ARG A 44 -11.85 11.53 -4.29
CA ARG A 44 -11.78 10.10 -4.01
C ARG A 44 -12.10 9.25 -5.25
N ASP A 45 -13.08 9.67 -6.04
CA ASP A 45 -13.46 8.98 -7.27
C ASP A 45 -12.34 9.07 -8.32
N GLY A 46 -11.78 10.27 -8.52
CA GLY A 46 -10.63 10.48 -9.40
C GLY A 46 -9.39 9.68 -8.98
N ALA A 47 -9.08 9.68 -7.69
CA ALA A 47 -7.98 8.91 -7.11
C ALA A 47 -8.17 7.39 -7.30
N THR A 48 -9.40 6.90 -7.11
CA THR A 48 -9.71 5.48 -7.31
C THR A 48 -9.60 5.10 -8.79
N ALA A 49 -10.03 5.96 -9.71
CA ALA A 49 -9.88 5.75 -11.15
C ALA A 49 -8.40 5.73 -11.57
N PHE A 50 -7.58 6.63 -11.02
CA PHE A 50 -6.14 6.67 -11.22
C PHE A 50 -5.48 5.38 -10.74
N LEU A 51 -5.71 4.97 -9.47
CA LEU A 51 -5.13 3.74 -8.92
C LEU A 51 -5.53 2.49 -9.70
N ASN A 52 -6.78 2.40 -10.15
CA ASN A 52 -7.21 1.26 -10.94
C ASN A 52 -6.50 1.20 -12.30
N SER A 53 -6.14 2.35 -12.87
CA SER A 53 -5.40 2.43 -14.13
C SER A 53 -3.92 2.15 -13.91
N GLU A 54 -3.31 2.75 -12.88
CA GLU A 54 -1.93 2.51 -12.48
C GLU A 54 -1.68 1.05 -12.12
N ASN A 55 -2.54 0.44 -11.29
CA ASN A 55 -2.40 -0.95 -10.87
C ASN A 55 -2.46 -1.92 -12.05
N LYS A 56 -3.23 -1.62 -13.11
CA LYS A 56 -3.26 -2.45 -14.33
C LYS A 56 -1.91 -2.46 -15.04
N VAL A 57 -1.31 -1.28 -15.20
CA VAL A 57 0.03 -1.16 -15.80
C VAL A 57 1.07 -1.82 -14.91
N LEU A 58 0.98 -1.62 -13.60
CA LEU A 58 1.94 -2.12 -12.62
C LEU A 58 1.89 -3.65 -12.50
N ILE A 59 0.73 -4.29 -12.65
CA ILE A 59 0.62 -5.76 -12.73
C ILE A 59 1.41 -6.33 -13.92
N VAL A 60 1.31 -5.70 -15.10
CA VAL A 60 2.05 -6.13 -16.30
C VAL A 60 3.56 -6.00 -16.05
N PHE A 61 3.99 -4.90 -15.44
CA PHE A 61 5.38 -4.69 -15.06
C PHE A 61 5.88 -5.74 -14.08
N VAL A 62 5.15 -6.00 -12.99
CA VAL A 62 5.49 -7.01 -11.98
C VAL A 62 5.60 -8.39 -12.60
N PHE A 63 4.69 -8.74 -13.50
CA PHE A 63 4.74 -10.01 -14.22
C PHE A 63 6.01 -10.12 -15.07
N ALA A 64 6.32 -9.10 -15.88
CA ALA A 64 7.52 -9.08 -16.73
C ALA A 64 8.81 -9.23 -15.90
N VAL A 65 8.95 -8.47 -14.81
CA VAL A 65 10.12 -8.54 -13.93
C VAL A 65 10.21 -9.90 -13.24
N THR A 66 9.09 -10.47 -12.80
CA THR A 66 9.07 -11.80 -12.18
C THR A 66 9.58 -12.87 -13.14
N VAL A 67 9.15 -12.84 -14.41
CA VAL A 67 9.63 -13.78 -15.45
C VAL A 67 11.13 -13.62 -15.68
N ILE A 68 11.64 -12.39 -15.73
CA ILE A 68 13.07 -12.11 -15.88
C ILE A 68 13.86 -12.66 -14.69
N LEU A 69 13.42 -12.38 -13.45
CA LEU A 69 14.08 -12.88 -12.24
C LEU A 69 14.06 -14.41 -12.17
N PHE A 70 12.95 -15.02 -12.58
CA PHE A 70 12.83 -16.48 -12.64
C PHE A 70 13.77 -17.08 -13.70
N ALA A 71 13.85 -16.48 -14.88
CA ALA A 71 14.76 -16.93 -15.95
C ALA A 71 16.24 -16.81 -15.54
N VAL A 72 16.63 -15.69 -14.92
CA VAL A 72 17.99 -15.47 -14.42
C VAL A 72 18.36 -16.46 -13.32
N SER A 73 17.38 -16.93 -12.53
CA SER A 73 17.61 -17.96 -11.51
C SER A 73 18.08 -19.32 -12.08
N PHE A 74 17.90 -19.59 -13.37
CA PHE A 74 18.41 -20.81 -14.02
C PHE A 74 19.82 -20.65 -14.59
N ILE A 75 20.38 -19.44 -14.59
CA ILE A 75 21.74 -19.19 -15.07
C ILE A 75 22.73 -19.67 -14.00
N PRO A 76 23.63 -20.63 -14.32
CA PRO A 76 24.71 -21.05 -13.42
C PRO A 76 25.58 -19.85 -13.02
N ASP A 77 26.09 -19.83 -11.79
CA ASP A 77 26.92 -18.75 -11.21
C ASP A 77 26.25 -17.38 -11.02
N SER A 78 24.94 -17.27 -11.23
CA SER A 78 24.19 -16.02 -10.96
C SER A 78 24.02 -15.69 -9.47
N GLY A 79 24.18 -16.67 -8.58
CA GLY A 79 23.92 -16.53 -7.14
C GLY A 79 22.44 -16.29 -6.80
N MET A 80 21.53 -16.40 -7.79
CA MET A 80 20.13 -16.03 -7.63
C MET A 80 19.25 -17.29 -7.52
N HIS A 81 18.50 -17.39 -6.43
CA HIS A 81 17.61 -18.52 -6.16
C HIS A 81 16.19 -18.21 -6.65
N TRP A 82 15.41 -19.25 -6.98
CA TRP A 82 14.03 -19.10 -7.44
C TRP A 82 13.15 -18.39 -6.41
N GLY A 83 13.53 -18.48 -5.13
CA GLY A 83 12.93 -17.75 -4.02
C GLY A 83 12.98 -16.22 -4.16
N THR A 84 13.93 -15.65 -4.91
CA THR A 84 14.02 -14.21 -5.15
C THR A 84 12.82 -13.71 -5.96
N ALA A 85 12.39 -14.47 -6.98
CA ALA A 85 11.21 -14.12 -7.77
C ALA A 85 9.93 -14.19 -6.91
N VAL A 86 9.84 -15.20 -6.03
CA VAL A 86 8.70 -15.33 -5.09
C VAL A 86 8.67 -14.17 -4.09
N ALA A 87 9.82 -13.84 -3.49
CA ALA A 87 9.94 -12.72 -2.56
C ALA A 87 9.57 -11.38 -3.23
N PHE A 88 9.98 -11.19 -4.49
CA PHE A 88 9.61 -10.01 -5.29
C PHE A 88 8.09 -9.91 -5.49
N VAL A 89 7.42 -11.00 -5.87
CA VAL A 89 5.95 -10.99 -6.06
C VAL A 89 5.23 -10.66 -4.75
N ILE A 90 5.63 -11.28 -3.64
CA ILE A 90 5.03 -11.00 -2.32
C ILE A 90 5.24 -9.53 -1.95
N GLY A 91 6.46 -9.00 -2.11
CA GLY A 91 6.76 -7.59 -1.85
C GLY A 91 5.97 -6.63 -2.74
N ALA A 92 5.84 -6.94 -4.02
CA ALA A 92 5.06 -6.15 -4.97
C ALA A 92 3.57 -6.10 -4.60
N LEU A 93 2.98 -7.24 -4.24
CA LEU A 93 1.59 -7.31 -3.78
C LEU A 93 1.38 -6.50 -2.50
N LEU A 94 2.27 -6.62 -1.52
CA LEU A 94 2.21 -5.84 -0.28
C LEU A 94 2.35 -4.33 -0.56
N SER A 95 3.20 -3.94 -1.50
CA SER A 95 3.37 -2.54 -1.91
C SER A 95 2.10 -1.98 -2.57
N MET A 96 1.51 -2.71 -3.52
CA MET A 96 0.25 -2.32 -4.17
C MET A 96 -0.91 -2.19 -3.16
N LEU A 97 -1.00 -3.14 -2.21
CA LEU A 97 -1.98 -3.09 -1.13
C LEU A 97 -1.78 -1.86 -0.24
N SER A 98 -0.54 -1.59 0.17
CA SER A 98 -0.19 -0.42 0.99
C SER A 98 -0.58 0.89 0.29
N GLY A 99 -0.23 1.04 -1.00
CA GLY A 99 -0.57 2.22 -1.79
C GLY A 99 -2.08 2.45 -1.93
N ASN A 100 -2.84 1.39 -2.22
CA ASN A 100 -4.30 1.49 -2.37
C ASN A 100 -4.99 1.82 -1.04
N ILE A 101 -4.57 1.20 0.06
CA ILE A 101 -5.10 1.51 1.40
C ILE A 101 -4.75 2.95 1.80
N GLY A 102 -3.49 3.35 1.62
CA GLY A 102 -3.01 4.69 1.96
C GLY A 102 -3.77 5.79 1.23
N MET A 103 -3.97 5.67 -0.09
CA MET A 103 -4.67 6.68 -0.87
C MET A 103 -6.16 6.80 -0.47
N ARG A 104 -6.82 5.69 -0.17
CA ARG A 104 -8.22 5.70 0.33
C ARG A 104 -8.34 6.41 1.67
N ILE A 105 -7.37 6.21 2.56
CA ILE A 105 -7.34 6.90 3.85
C ILE A 105 -7.06 8.40 3.66
N ALA A 106 -6.08 8.75 2.82
CA ALA A 106 -5.73 10.15 2.54
C ALA A 106 -6.92 10.93 1.96
N THR A 107 -7.55 10.40 0.90
CA THR A 107 -8.71 11.05 0.26
C THR A 107 -9.91 11.22 1.20
N MET A 108 -10.11 10.28 2.13
CA MET A 108 -11.13 10.38 3.18
C MET A 108 -10.77 11.39 4.28
N ALA A 109 -9.48 11.53 4.60
CA ALA A 109 -9.00 12.44 5.63
C ALA A 109 -9.02 13.92 5.19
N ASN A 110 -8.86 14.19 3.88
CA ASN A 110 -8.73 15.56 3.34
C ASN A 110 -9.82 16.54 3.83
N ALA A 111 -11.10 16.18 3.72
CA ALA A 111 -12.19 17.05 4.18
C ALA A 111 -12.19 17.24 5.71
N LYS A 112 -11.83 16.19 6.47
CA LYS A 112 -11.78 16.22 7.93
C LYS A 112 -10.65 17.13 8.43
N THR A 113 -9.50 17.09 7.78
CA THR A 113 -8.39 18.01 8.07
C THR A 113 -8.76 19.45 7.75
N ALA A 114 -9.41 19.70 6.61
CA ALA A 114 -9.85 21.04 6.25
C ALA A 114 -10.92 21.59 7.22
N GLN A 115 -11.76 20.74 7.81
CA GLN A 115 -12.76 21.14 8.80
C GLN A 115 -12.16 21.44 10.17
N GLY A 116 -11.03 20.79 10.49
CA GLY A 116 -10.31 20.99 11.75
C GLY A 116 -9.27 22.12 11.71
N ALA A 117 -9.10 22.78 10.56
CA ALA A 117 -8.24 23.95 10.36
C ALA A 117 -9.06 25.24 10.53
#